data_AF-A0A9J6RR13-F1
#
_entry.id   AF-A0A9J6RR13-F1
#
_cell.length_a   1.000
_cell.length_b   1.000
_cell.length_c   1.000
_cell.angle_alpha   90.00
_cell.angle_beta   90.00
_cell.angle_gamma   90.00
#
_symmetry.space_group_name_H-M   'P 1'
#
loop_
_entity.id
_entity.type
_entity.pdbx_description
1 polymer ?
#
loop_
_entity_poly.entity_id
_entity_poly.type
_entity_poly.pdbx_seq_one_letter_code
_entity_poly.pdbx_strand_id
1 'polypeptide(L)'
;MTSTKTHVGEAIQAERKRLLIEATLSAISEFGLSQLTLAKIAAGAGLTAGSVNFHFASKEALLLETLQFVAEELDQSITAALQQAGADPNKRLIAIINAQLNPEITEHRKVAVWNAFSAERWAREDYKRICGTRDSNNFNLVLNLCSEIIQRADKQKVMSARAIASGIQGIIDDVWHDILYAGEDFDREAAMSLCLSFLASVFPWCFTMPAQPSAKNPQLSTADNSLSVVKAQPKHLADAAQLFDLYRQFYRESSNIKLASDYLKKHMENNSSTIFLAYTSDGKAVGFTQLYRSYCSLAAAPIFILYDLYVDNSARQLGVARTLMNQAKAYAKEQKAQRIDLETAIDNYPAQALYIDLGYKKDEEYFKYSLEL
;
A
#
# COMPACT_ATOMS: atom_id res chain seq x y z
N MET A 1 -40.18 -11.44 -19.28
CA MET A 1 -39.78 -11.88 -17.92
C MET A 1 -38.63 -12.91 -17.90
N THR A 2 -38.27 -13.52 -19.03
CA THR A 2 -37.15 -14.48 -19.14
C THR A 2 -35.77 -13.82 -19.29
N SER A 3 -35.67 -12.68 -20.00
CA SER A 3 -34.38 -11.97 -20.21
C SER A 3 -33.77 -11.39 -18.92
N THR A 4 -34.59 -10.96 -17.95
CA THR A 4 -34.13 -10.34 -16.70
C THR A 4 -33.53 -11.38 -15.72
N LYS A 5 -33.99 -12.63 -15.74
CA LYS A 5 -33.46 -13.70 -14.87
C LYS A 5 -32.09 -14.23 -15.35
N THR A 6 -31.89 -14.29 -16.67
CA THR A 6 -30.61 -14.72 -17.26
C THR A 6 -29.49 -13.73 -16.94
N HIS A 7 -29.75 -12.43 -17.08
CA HIS A 7 -28.79 -11.37 -16.75
C HIS A 7 -28.38 -11.34 -15.26
N VAL A 8 -29.31 -11.65 -14.34
CA VAL A 8 -29.00 -11.72 -12.90
C VAL A 8 -28.12 -12.94 -12.59
N GLY A 9 -28.36 -14.09 -13.23
CA GLY A 9 -27.53 -15.29 -13.07
C GLY A 9 -26.10 -15.09 -13.57
N GLU A 10 -25.93 -14.46 -14.74
CA GLU A 10 -24.63 -14.13 -15.31
C GLU A 10 -23.86 -13.11 -14.45
N ALA A 11 -24.53 -12.08 -13.93
CA ALA A 11 -23.92 -11.10 -13.04
C ALA A 11 -23.42 -11.72 -11.73
N ILE A 12 -24.21 -12.61 -11.12
CA ILE A 12 -23.81 -13.35 -9.91
C ILE A 12 -22.62 -14.27 -10.21
N GLN A 13 -22.59 -14.89 -11.39
CA GLN A 13 -21.48 -15.75 -11.79
C GLN A 13 -20.19 -14.97 -12.05
N ALA A 14 -20.28 -13.79 -12.67
CA ALA A 14 -19.15 -12.89 -12.87
C ALA A 14 -18.59 -12.38 -11.54
N GLU A 15 -19.47 -11.99 -10.60
CA GLU A 15 -19.07 -11.54 -9.27
C GLU A 15 -18.34 -12.65 -8.48
N ARG A 16 -18.85 -13.89 -8.55
CA ARG A 16 -18.18 -15.03 -7.92
C ARG A 16 -16.81 -15.33 -8.53
N LYS A 17 -16.66 -15.22 -9.85
CA LYS A 17 -15.35 -15.33 -10.50
C LYS A 17 -14.39 -14.25 -10.00
N ARG A 18 -14.87 -13.00 -9.87
CA ARG A 18 -14.08 -11.89 -9.33
C ARG A 18 -13.63 -12.14 -7.89
N LEU A 19 -14.53 -12.60 -7.01
CA LEU A 19 -14.18 -12.96 -5.63
C LEU A 19 -13.11 -14.05 -5.56
N LEU A 20 -13.19 -15.06 -6.44
CA LEU A 20 -12.19 -16.12 -6.52
C LEU A 20 -10.84 -15.61 -7.02
N ILE A 21 -10.82 -14.67 -7.98
CA ILE A 21 -9.59 -14.00 -8.43
C ILE A 21 -8.96 -13.20 -7.28
N GLU A 22 -9.73 -12.37 -6.58
CA GLU A 22 -9.26 -11.57 -5.42
C GLU A 22 -8.71 -12.44 -4.29
N ALA A 23 -9.39 -13.55 -3.99
CA ALA A 23 -8.92 -14.52 -3.00
C ALA A 23 -7.64 -15.24 -3.49
N THR A 24 -7.51 -15.48 -4.80
CA THR A 24 -6.30 -16.06 -5.40
C THR A 24 -5.12 -15.08 -5.32
N LEU A 25 -5.31 -13.79 -5.60
CA LEU A 25 -4.29 -12.75 -5.42
C LEU A 25 -3.77 -12.74 -3.98
N SER A 26 -4.69 -12.68 -3.03
CA SER A 26 -4.36 -12.65 -1.59
C SER A 26 -3.63 -13.92 -1.15
N ALA A 27 -4.10 -15.09 -1.57
CA ALA A 27 -3.48 -16.35 -1.20
C ALA A 27 -2.10 -16.56 -1.85
N ILE A 28 -1.86 -16.08 -3.08
CA ILE A 28 -0.52 -16.10 -3.70
C ILE A 28 0.42 -15.18 -2.94
N SER A 29 -0.03 -13.97 -2.60
CA SER A 29 0.77 -13.01 -1.84
C SER A 29 1.15 -13.51 -0.46
N GLU A 30 0.28 -14.27 0.20
CA GLU A 30 0.50 -14.76 1.57
C GLU A 30 1.29 -16.08 1.61
N PHE A 31 0.98 -17.02 0.71
CA PHE A 31 1.49 -18.39 0.80
C PHE A 31 2.43 -18.80 -0.34
N GLY A 32 2.51 -17.99 -1.41
CA GLY A 32 3.18 -18.36 -2.66
C GLY A 32 2.46 -19.48 -3.43
N LEU A 33 2.92 -19.75 -4.65
CA LEU A 33 2.29 -20.75 -5.55
C LEU A 33 2.38 -22.19 -5.02
N SER A 34 3.48 -22.52 -4.33
CA SER A 34 3.79 -23.89 -3.87
C SER A 34 2.84 -24.39 -2.78
N GLN A 35 2.40 -23.52 -1.88
CA GLN A 35 1.52 -23.87 -0.76
C GLN A 35 0.05 -23.57 -1.02
N LEU A 36 -0.28 -23.11 -2.23
CA LEU A 36 -1.63 -22.73 -2.61
C LEU A 36 -2.52 -23.96 -2.83
N THR A 37 -3.75 -23.94 -2.29
CA THR A 37 -4.75 -24.99 -2.54
C THR A 37 -6.11 -24.38 -2.86
N LEU A 38 -6.96 -25.11 -3.59
CA LEU A 38 -8.34 -24.67 -3.88
C LEU A 38 -9.14 -24.43 -2.60
N ALA A 39 -8.88 -25.20 -1.54
CA ALA A 39 -9.52 -25.01 -0.25
C ALA A 39 -9.15 -23.68 0.41
N LYS A 40 -7.85 -23.30 0.39
CA LYS A 40 -7.39 -22.00 0.90
C LYS A 40 -8.01 -20.84 0.13
N ILE A 41 -8.06 -20.93 -1.20
CA ILE A 41 -8.67 -19.89 -2.05
C ILE A 41 -10.17 -19.78 -1.78
N ALA A 42 -10.87 -20.92 -1.71
CA ALA A 42 -12.31 -20.93 -1.43
C ALA A 42 -12.62 -20.28 -0.08
N ALA A 43 -11.86 -20.65 0.97
CA ALA A 43 -12.00 -20.07 2.30
C ALA A 43 -11.79 -18.54 2.28
N GLY A 44 -10.75 -18.06 1.58
CA GLY A 44 -10.50 -16.63 1.41
C GLY A 44 -11.61 -15.87 0.67
N ALA A 45 -12.34 -16.54 -0.23
CA ALA A 45 -13.48 -15.98 -0.93
C ALA A 45 -14.81 -16.10 -0.16
N GLY A 46 -14.83 -16.74 1.03
CA GLY A 46 -16.06 -17.07 1.74
C GLY A 46 -16.92 -18.13 1.02
N LEU A 47 -16.30 -18.96 0.18
CA LEU A 47 -16.96 -19.97 -0.65
C LEU A 47 -16.52 -21.39 -0.26
N THR A 48 -17.26 -22.39 -0.71
CA THR A 48 -16.87 -23.81 -0.55
C THR A 48 -15.93 -24.23 -1.69
N ALA A 49 -15.06 -25.21 -1.44
CA ALA A 49 -14.17 -25.76 -2.48
C ALA A 49 -14.96 -26.28 -3.70
N GLY A 50 -16.16 -26.85 -3.47
CA GLY A 50 -17.05 -27.28 -4.54
C GLY A 50 -17.56 -26.13 -5.42
N SER A 51 -17.71 -24.92 -4.87
CA SER A 51 -18.06 -23.72 -5.63
C SER A 51 -16.94 -23.28 -6.58
N VAL A 52 -15.67 -23.52 -6.23
CA VAL A 52 -14.54 -23.17 -7.11
C VAL A 52 -14.56 -24.02 -8.37
N ASN A 53 -14.78 -25.33 -8.23
CA ASN A 53 -14.87 -26.27 -9.34
C ASN A 53 -16.06 -26.00 -10.28
N PHE A 54 -17.08 -25.28 -9.80
CA PHE A 54 -18.19 -24.83 -10.64
C PHE A 54 -17.79 -23.66 -11.57
N HIS A 55 -16.85 -22.83 -11.15
CA HIS A 55 -16.41 -21.64 -11.90
C HIS A 55 -15.13 -21.88 -12.70
N PHE A 56 -14.24 -22.76 -12.22
CA PHE A 56 -12.95 -23.05 -12.82
C PHE A 56 -12.72 -24.57 -12.85
N ALA A 57 -12.28 -25.08 -14.00
CA ALA A 57 -12.08 -26.52 -14.21
C ALA A 57 -10.94 -27.10 -13.37
N SER A 58 -9.96 -26.28 -12.98
CA SER A 58 -8.83 -26.68 -12.14
C SER A 58 -8.19 -25.49 -11.41
N LYS A 59 -7.26 -25.78 -10.49
CA LYS A 59 -6.40 -24.77 -9.85
C LYS A 59 -5.61 -23.98 -10.89
N GLU A 60 -5.08 -24.66 -11.90
CA GLU A 60 -4.29 -24.05 -12.97
C GLU A 60 -5.14 -23.11 -13.82
N ALA A 61 -6.40 -23.46 -14.10
CA ALA A 61 -7.31 -22.58 -14.83
C ALA A 61 -7.59 -21.28 -14.05
N LEU A 62 -7.79 -21.37 -12.73
CA LEU A 62 -7.97 -20.20 -11.87
C LEU A 62 -6.70 -19.34 -11.78
N LEU A 63 -5.52 -19.97 -11.68
CA LEU A 63 -4.24 -19.26 -11.70
C LEU A 63 -4.03 -18.51 -13.02
N LEU A 64 -4.35 -19.14 -14.16
CA LEU A 64 -4.23 -18.51 -15.47
C LEU A 64 -5.20 -17.32 -15.61
N GLU A 65 -6.44 -17.47 -15.16
CA GLU A 65 -7.42 -16.37 -15.15
C GLU A 65 -6.95 -15.21 -14.25
N THR A 66 -6.36 -15.53 -13.10
CA THR A 66 -5.82 -14.52 -12.17
C THR A 66 -4.65 -13.76 -12.80
N LEU A 67 -3.73 -14.46 -13.46
CA LEU A 67 -2.64 -13.81 -14.20
C LEU A 67 -3.18 -12.94 -15.34
N GLN A 68 -4.16 -13.45 -16.09
CA GLN A 68 -4.78 -12.72 -17.19
C GLN A 68 -5.46 -11.44 -16.69
N PHE A 69 -6.18 -11.51 -15.56
CA PHE A 69 -6.82 -10.37 -14.92
C PHE A 69 -5.83 -9.25 -14.60
N VAL A 70 -4.75 -9.54 -13.87
CA VAL A 70 -3.73 -8.54 -13.50
C VAL A 70 -3.08 -7.94 -14.74
N ALA A 71 -2.81 -8.77 -15.74
CA ALA A 71 -2.13 -8.34 -16.95
C ALA A 71 -3.03 -7.49 -17.87
N GLU A 72 -4.33 -7.77 -17.91
CA GLU A 72 -5.32 -6.95 -18.62
C GLU A 72 -5.50 -5.58 -17.97
N GLU A 73 -5.51 -5.49 -16.64
CA GLU A 73 -5.57 -4.20 -15.94
C GLU A 73 -4.40 -3.30 -16.32
N LEU A 74 -3.17 -3.85 -16.37
CA LEU A 74 -1.99 -3.09 -16.80
C LEU A 74 -2.11 -2.62 -18.25
N ASP A 75 -2.52 -3.50 -19.17
CA ASP A 75 -2.68 -3.13 -20.59
C ASP A 75 -3.73 -2.03 -20.78
N GLN A 76 -4.84 -2.11 -20.05
CA GLN A 76 -5.90 -1.10 -20.08
C GLN A 76 -5.38 0.23 -19.53
N SER A 77 -4.63 0.21 -18.42
CA SER A 77 -4.00 1.39 -17.83
C SER A 77 -3.04 2.07 -18.82
N ILE A 78 -2.13 1.30 -19.45
CA ILE A 78 -1.21 1.82 -20.46
C ILE A 78 -1.97 2.38 -21.66
N THR A 79 -2.97 1.66 -22.16
CA THR A 79 -3.77 2.09 -23.32
C THR A 79 -4.49 3.41 -23.03
N ALA A 80 -5.13 3.53 -21.87
CA ALA A 80 -5.79 4.76 -21.45
C ALA A 80 -4.80 5.93 -21.29
N ALA A 81 -3.65 5.69 -20.68
CA ALA A 81 -2.60 6.69 -20.50
C ALA A 81 -2.05 7.20 -21.85
N LEU A 82 -1.85 6.29 -22.81
CA LEU A 82 -1.41 6.65 -24.17
C LEU A 82 -2.45 7.45 -24.94
N GLN A 83 -3.74 7.10 -24.81
CA GLN A 83 -4.83 7.88 -25.44
C GLN A 83 -4.86 9.32 -24.92
N GLN A 84 -4.67 9.51 -23.61
CA GLN A 84 -4.62 10.84 -22.99
C GLN A 84 -3.37 11.63 -23.38
N ALA A 85 -2.22 10.97 -23.55
CA ALA A 85 -0.95 11.61 -23.90
C ALA A 85 -0.90 12.15 -25.34
N GLY A 86 -1.75 11.65 -26.24
CA GLY A 86 -1.79 12.04 -27.64
C GLY A 86 -0.58 11.54 -28.44
N ALA A 87 -0.12 12.31 -29.43
CA ALA A 87 0.92 11.91 -30.38
C ALA A 87 2.35 12.32 -29.97
N ASP A 88 2.53 13.00 -28.84
CA ASP A 88 3.85 13.44 -28.39
C ASP A 88 4.63 12.28 -27.76
N PRO A 89 5.77 11.84 -28.33
CA PRO A 89 6.50 10.69 -27.81
C PRO A 89 7.06 10.90 -26.40
N ASN A 90 7.37 12.14 -26.01
CA ASN A 90 7.84 12.46 -24.66
C ASN A 90 6.72 12.25 -23.64
N LYS A 91 5.52 12.76 -23.92
CA LYS A 91 4.34 12.58 -23.06
C LYS A 91 3.91 11.13 -22.99
N ARG A 92 3.97 10.40 -24.11
CA ARG A 92 3.65 8.97 -24.15
C ARG A 92 4.62 8.14 -23.31
N LEU A 93 5.91 8.49 -23.32
CA LEU A 93 6.90 7.80 -22.48
C LEU A 93 6.63 8.02 -20.99
N ILE A 94 6.34 9.26 -20.58
CA ILE A 94 5.92 9.59 -19.21
C ILE A 94 4.61 8.87 -18.85
N ALA A 95 3.66 8.77 -19.77
CA ALA A 95 2.37 8.13 -19.55
C ALA A 95 2.52 6.62 -19.28
N ILE A 96 3.40 5.92 -20.01
CA ILE A 96 3.71 4.50 -19.76
C ILE A 96 4.32 4.34 -18.35
N ILE A 97 5.29 5.17 -17.99
CA ILE A 97 5.92 5.13 -16.67
C ILE A 97 4.90 5.37 -15.55
N ASN A 98 4.00 6.36 -15.72
CA ASN A 98 2.91 6.60 -14.77
C ASN A 98 1.98 5.39 -14.63
N ALA A 99 1.58 4.77 -15.74
CA ALA A 99 0.73 3.59 -15.71
C ALA A 99 1.40 2.41 -14.97
N GLN A 100 2.71 2.27 -15.11
CA GLN A 100 3.54 1.26 -14.44
C GLN A 100 3.93 1.61 -12.99
N LEU A 101 3.54 2.78 -12.49
CA LEU A 101 3.68 3.19 -11.09
C LEU A 101 2.31 3.40 -10.40
N ASN A 102 1.21 3.18 -11.14
CA ASN A 102 -0.13 3.42 -10.64
C ASN A 102 -0.42 2.48 -9.45
N PRO A 103 -0.77 2.99 -8.26
CA PRO A 103 -0.97 2.19 -7.07
C PRO A 103 -2.05 1.12 -7.20
N GLU A 104 -3.06 1.32 -8.06
CA GLU A 104 -4.10 0.31 -8.31
C GLU A 104 -3.60 -0.85 -9.16
N ILE A 105 -2.61 -0.59 -10.02
CA ILE A 105 -2.03 -1.57 -10.95
C ILE A 105 -0.87 -2.31 -10.29
N THR A 106 0.00 -1.57 -9.59
CA THR A 106 1.14 -2.09 -8.84
C THR A 106 0.81 -2.22 -7.36
N GLU A 107 -0.39 -2.72 -7.07
CA GLU A 107 -0.77 -3.12 -5.72
C GLU A 107 0.05 -4.36 -5.33
N HIS A 108 0.45 -4.47 -4.06
CA HIS A 108 1.42 -5.46 -3.59
C HIS A 108 1.03 -6.90 -3.98
N ARG A 109 -0.24 -7.30 -3.81
CA ARG A 109 -0.68 -8.67 -4.17
C ARG A 109 -0.57 -8.92 -5.68
N LYS A 110 -0.92 -7.94 -6.51
CA LYS A 110 -0.74 -8.02 -7.98
C LYS A 110 0.73 -8.15 -8.39
N VAL A 111 1.63 -7.40 -7.75
CA VAL A 111 3.07 -7.51 -7.99
C VAL A 111 3.62 -8.87 -7.54
N ALA A 112 3.16 -9.39 -6.39
CA ALA A 112 3.51 -10.73 -5.91
C ALA A 112 3.09 -11.83 -6.89
N VAL A 113 1.89 -11.70 -7.48
CA VAL A 113 1.42 -12.58 -8.57
C VAL A 113 2.34 -12.45 -9.78
N TRP A 114 2.63 -11.24 -10.26
CA TRP A 114 3.51 -11.06 -11.41
C TRP A 114 4.89 -11.70 -11.20
N ASN A 115 5.48 -11.51 -10.03
CA ASN A 115 6.76 -12.09 -9.65
C ASN A 115 6.71 -13.62 -9.58
N ALA A 116 5.69 -14.20 -8.93
CA ALA A 116 5.56 -15.63 -8.77
C ALA A 116 5.43 -16.36 -10.12
N PHE A 117 4.64 -15.82 -11.05
CA PHE A 117 4.45 -16.42 -12.37
C PHE A 117 5.67 -16.19 -13.29
N SER A 118 6.34 -15.04 -13.15
CA SER A 118 7.57 -14.75 -13.91
C SER A 118 8.71 -15.71 -13.57
N ALA A 119 8.80 -16.16 -12.31
CA ALA A 119 9.76 -17.18 -11.89
C ALA A 119 9.49 -18.55 -12.54
N GLU A 120 8.22 -18.89 -12.78
CA GLU A 120 7.81 -20.18 -13.36
C GLU A 120 7.70 -20.17 -14.90
N ARG A 121 7.87 -19.02 -15.57
CA ARG A 121 7.65 -18.86 -17.02
C ARG A 121 8.51 -19.78 -17.90
N TRP A 122 9.65 -20.24 -17.40
CA TRP A 122 10.52 -21.17 -18.11
C TRP A 122 10.03 -22.62 -18.07
N ALA A 123 9.21 -22.97 -17.08
CA ALA A 123 8.62 -24.29 -16.92
C ALA A 123 7.25 -24.43 -17.61
N ARG A 124 6.62 -23.31 -18.01
CA ARG A 124 5.23 -23.26 -18.48
C ARG A 124 5.02 -22.35 -19.70
N GLU A 125 4.67 -22.96 -20.84
CA GLU A 125 4.45 -22.24 -22.10
C GLU A 125 3.26 -21.27 -22.06
N ASP A 126 2.21 -21.59 -21.32
CA ASP A 126 1.03 -20.74 -21.16
C ASP A 126 1.37 -19.45 -20.39
N TYR A 127 2.18 -19.54 -19.34
CA TYR A 127 2.64 -18.35 -18.60
C TYR A 127 3.57 -17.50 -19.44
N LYS A 128 4.48 -18.14 -20.17
CA LYS A 128 5.36 -17.45 -21.13
C LYS A 128 4.57 -16.73 -22.21
N ARG A 129 3.46 -17.28 -22.68
CA ARG A 129 2.60 -16.64 -23.69
C ARG A 129 1.98 -15.37 -23.15
N ILE A 130 1.44 -15.38 -21.93
CA ILE A 130 0.77 -14.21 -21.33
C ILE A 130 1.78 -13.14 -20.91
N CYS A 131 2.83 -13.50 -20.16
CA CYS A 131 3.82 -12.53 -19.68
C CYS A 131 4.77 -12.12 -20.80
N GLY A 132 5.36 -13.08 -21.51
CA GLY A 132 6.43 -12.81 -22.48
C GLY A 132 5.98 -12.04 -23.72
N THR A 133 4.76 -12.29 -24.23
CA THR A 133 4.21 -11.49 -25.34
C THR A 133 3.97 -10.05 -24.92
N ARG A 134 3.46 -9.86 -23.70
CA ARG A 134 3.17 -8.54 -23.13
C ARG A 134 4.44 -7.76 -22.82
N ASP A 135 5.42 -8.38 -22.18
CA ASP A 135 6.75 -7.80 -21.94
C ASP A 135 7.40 -7.34 -23.24
N SER A 136 7.32 -8.20 -24.28
CA SER A 136 7.85 -7.89 -25.61
C SER A 136 7.13 -6.70 -26.24
N ASN A 137 5.79 -6.63 -26.13
CA ASN A 137 5.00 -5.54 -26.66
C ASN A 137 5.30 -4.21 -25.94
N ASN A 138 5.37 -4.22 -24.61
CA ASN A 138 5.70 -3.03 -23.83
C ASN A 138 7.12 -2.54 -24.14
N PHE A 139 8.10 -3.45 -24.20
CA PHE A 139 9.47 -3.10 -24.58
C PHE A 139 9.54 -2.50 -25.98
N ASN A 140 8.85 -3.09 -26.96
CA ASN A 140 8.82 -2.58 -28.33
C ASN A 140 8.16 -1.19 -28.41
N LEU A 141 7.13 -0.93 -27.60
CA LEU A 141 6.50 0.39 -27.52
C LEU A 141 7.49 1.43 -26.99
N VAL A 142 8.17 1.16 -25.87
CA VAL A 142 9.19 2.06 -25.30
C VAL A 142 10.36 2.26 -26.26
N LEU A 143 10.81 1.18 -26.93
CA LEU A 143 11.85 1.22 -27.96
C LEU A 143 11.49 2.17 -29.11
N ASN A 144 10.27 2.05 -29.64
CA ASN A 144 9.80 2.88 -30.74
C ASN A 144 9.72 4.35 -30.33
N LEU A 145 9.23 4.65 -29.12
CA LEU A 145 9.21 6.01 -28.58
C LEU A 145 10.62 6.59 -28.41
N CYS A 146 11.57 5.82 -27.86
CA CYS A 146 12.97 6.24 -27.76
C CYS A 146 13.58 6.50 -29.14
N SER A 147 13.31 5.62 -30.10
CA SER A 147 13.77 5.78 -31.49
C SER A 147 13.23 7.06 -32.11
N GLU A 148 11.95 7.36 -31.91
CA GLU A 148 11.31 8.58 -32.41
C GLU A 148 11.89 9.85 -31.76
N ILE A 149 12.11 9.86 -30.44
CA ILE A 149 12.72 10.98 -29.71
C ILE A 149 14.14 11.27 -30.24
N ILE A 150 14.94 10.22 -30.42
CA ILE A 150 16.32 10.33 -30.94
C ILE A 150 16.29 10.82 -32.39
N GLN A 151 15.34 10.34 -33.19
CA GLN A 151 15.22 10.71 -34.60
C GLN A 151 14.84 12.17 -34.78
N ARG A 152 13.90 12.68 -33.99
CA ARG A 152 13.49 14.09 -34.01
C ARG A 152 14.63 15.05 -33.62
N ALA A 153 15.63 14.57 -32.89
CA ALA A 153 16.81 15.35 -32.47
C ALA A 153 18.07 15.09 -33.31
N ASP A 154 18.00 14.26 -34.36
CA ASP A 154 19.13 13.85 -35.21
C ASP A 154 20.32 13.23 -34.43
N LYS A 155 20.03 12.38 -33.43
CA LYS A 155 21.04 11.77 -32.54
C LYS A 155 21.29 10.27 -32.74
N GLN A 156 20.76 9.68 -33.81
CA GLN A 156 20.81 8.24 -34.10
C GLN A 156 22.24 7.70 -34.22
N LYS A 157 23.21 8.56 -34.57
CA LYS A 157 24.64 8.18 -34.71
C LYS A 157 25.37 8.04 -33.38
N VAL A 158 24.87 8.67 -32.32
CA VAL A 158 25.56 8.78 -31.02
C VAL A 158 24.78 8.12 -29.88
N MET A 159 23.55 7.67 -30.14
CA MET A 159 22.67 7.09 -29.13
C MET A 159 21.95 5.85 -29.65
N SER A 160 21.82 4.85 -28.77
CA SER A 160 21.10 3.61 -29.06
C SER A 160 19.73 3.63 -28.39
N ALA A 161 18.66 3.68 -29.20
CA ALA A 161 17.28 3.59 -28.72
C ALA A 161 17.05 2.31 -27.90
N ARG A 162 17.66 1.19 -28.33
CA ARG A 162 17.58 -0.10 -27.62
C ARG A 162 18.25 -0.05 -26.26
N ALA A 163 19.43 0.54 -26.16
CA ALA A 163 20.12 0.65 -24.88
C ALA A 163 19.32 1.50 -23.89
N ILE A 164 18.74 2.60 -24.36
CA ILE A 164 17.92 3.48 -23.51
C ILE A 164 16.62 2.77 -23.10
N ALA A 165 15.92 2.13 -24.03
CA ALA A 165 14.71 1.36 -23.71
C ALA A 165 15.00 0.23 -22.70
N SER A 166 16.13 -0.46 -22.83
CA SER A 166 16.58 -1.45 -21.84
C SER A 166 16.89 -0.82 -20.48
N GLY A 167 17.48 0.38 -20.45
CA GLY A 167 17.69 1.13 -19.21
C GLY A 167 16.39 1.52 -18.52
N ILE A 168 15.41 2.01 -19.28
CA ILE A 168 14.06 2.34 -18.78
C ILE A 168 13.40 1.09 -18.21
N GLN A 169 13.39 -0.01 -18.97
CA GLN A 169 12.81 -1.28 -18.50
C GLN A 169 13.50 -1.77 -17.22
N GLY A 170 14.83 -1.71 -17.15
CA GLY A 170 15.58 -2.12 -15.96
C GLY A 170 15.21 -1.32 -14.71
N ILE A 171 15.02 0.00 -14.83
CA ILE A 171 14.56 0.84 -13.71
C ILE A 171 13.13 0.47 -13.30
N ILE A 172 12.25 0.21 -14.26
CA ILE A 172 10.86 -0.17 -13.96
C ILE A 172 10.81 -1.53 -13.27
N ASP A 173 11.60 -2.50 -13.75
CA ASP A 173 11.72 -3.81 -13.11
C ASP A 173 12.23 -3.67 -11.66
N ASP A 174 13.24 -2.84 -11.43
CA ASP A 174 13.78 -2.55 -10.08
C ASP A 174 12.71 -1.93 -9.17
N VAL A 175 11.98 -0.93 -9.66
CA VAL A 175 10.85 -0.33 -8.96
C VAL A 175 9.78 -1.37 -8.60
N TRP A 176 9.43 -2.26 -9.52
CA TRP A 176 8.45 -3.31 -9.24
C TRP A 176 8.94 -4.28 -8.16
N HIS A 177 10.24 -4.59 -8.12
CA HIS A 177 10.83 -5.36 -7.03
C HIS A 177 10.74 -4.58 -5.70
N ASP A 178 11.07 -3.29 -5.70
CA ASP A 178 10.96 -2.47 -4.50
C ASP A 178 9.51 -2.38 -4.00
N ILE A 179 8.52 -2.29 -4.89
CA ILE A 179 7.10 -2.36 -4.52
C ILE A 179 6.77 -3.71 -3.87
N LEU A 180 7.32 -4.80 -4.39
CA LEU A 180 7.12 -6.13 -3.81
C LEU A 180 7.67 -6.23 -2.39
N TYR A 181 8.80 -5.61 -2.10
CA TYR A 181 9.43 -5.68 -0.77
C TYR A 181 8.89 -4.63 0.21
N ALA A 182 8.62 -3.41 -0.25
CA ALA A 182 8.13 -2.31 0.57
C ALA A 182 6.60 -2.30 0.74
N GLY A 183 5.86 -2.96 -0.16
CA GLY A 183 4.40 -2.99 -0.14
C GLY A 183 3.78 -1.60 -0.23
N GLU A 184 2.91 -1.27 0.72
CA GLU A 184 2.24 0.05 0.77
C GLU A 184 3.17 1.20 1.18
N ASP A 185 4.35 0.91 1.75
CA ASP A 185 5.36 1.92 2.12
C ASP A 185 6.24 2.37 0.95
N PHE A 186 6.04 1.82 -0.25
CA PHE A 186 6.81 2.19 -1.44
C PHE A 186 6.60 3.65 -1.87
N ASP A 187 7.70 4.41 -1.95
CA ASP A 187 7.72 5.82 -2.35
C ASP A 187 7.62 5.98 -3.88
N ARG A 188 6.38 6.07 -4.37
CA ARG A 188 6.06 6.24 -5.80
C ARG A 188 6.52 7.58 -6.36
N GLU A 189 6.57 8.63 -5.54
CA GLU A 189 7.07 9.94 -5.98
C GLU A 189 8.59 9.89 -6.18
N ALA A 190 9.33 9.25 -5.27
CA ALA A 190 10.75 9.01 -5.43
C ALA A 190 11.04 8.12 -6.66
N ALA A 191 10.24 7.08 -6.88
CA ALA A 191 10.36 6.21 -8.06
C ALA A 191 10.08 6.96 -9.37
N MET A 192 9.05 7.81 -9.40
CA MET A 192 8.80 8.70 -10.55
C MET A 192 9.96 9.66 -10.75
N SER A 193 10.49 10.25 -9.68
CA SER A 193 11.64 11.15 -9.75
C SER A 193 12.90 10.45 -10.25
N LEU A 194 13.13 9.19 -9.89
CA LEU A 194 14.19 8.33 -10.42
C LEU A 194 14.03 8.13 -11.93
N CYS A 195 12.84 7.73 -12.38
CA CYS A 195 12.53 7.57 -13.81
C CYS A 195 12.73 8.87 -14.59
N LEU A 196 12.20 10.00 -14.10
CA LEU A 196 12.34 11.32 -14.73
C LEU A 196 13.79 11.81 -14.74
N SER A 197 14.55 11.55 -13.66
CA SER A 197 15.99 11.85 -13.58
C SER A 197 16.78 11.06 -14.62
N PHE A 198 16.47 9.77 -14.79
CA PHE A 198 17.07 8.96 -15.83
C PHE A 198 16.74 9.52 -17.22
N LEU A 199 15.46 9.82 -17.50
CA LEU A 199 15.05 10.43 -18.77
C LEU A 199 15.73 11.77 -19.03
N ALA A 200 15.86 12.64 -18.04
CA ALA A 200 16.59 13.91 -18.16
C ALA A 200 18.09 13.73 -18.38
N SER A 201 18.69 12.65 -17.87
CA SER A 201 20.10 12.34 -18.10
C SER A 201 20.38 11.86 -19.53
N VAL A 202 19.49 11.05 -20.11
CA VAL A 202 19.66 10.51 -21.48
C VAL A 202 19.04 11.40 -22.56
N PHE A 203 17.99 12.16 -22.23
CA PHE A 203 17.28 13.05 -23.14
C PHE A 203 17.17 14.49 -22.57
N PRO A 204 18.29 15.17 -22.27
CA PRO A 204 18.29 16.49 -21.64
C PRO A 204 17.65 17.61 -22.49
N TRP A 205 17.43 17.38 -23.79
CA TRP A 205 16.74 18.32 -24.68
C TRP A 205 15.21 18.15 -24.69
N CYS A 206 14.70 17.06 -24.11
CA CYS A 206 13.25 16.79 -24.02
C CYS A 206 12.74 16.75 -22.58
N PHE A 207 13.62 16.47 -21.61
CA PHE A 207 13.25 16.29 -20.22
C PHE A 207 14.12 17.20 -19.35
N THR A 208 13.49 17.81 -18.36
CA THR A 208 14.18 18.64 -17.37
C THR A 208 14.49 17.77 -16.15
N MET A 209 15.72 17.88 -15.64
CA MET A 209 16.08 17.21 -14.40
C MET A 209 15.12 17.69 -13.31
N PRO A 210 14.37 16.80 -12.64
CA PRO A 210 13.51 17.24 -11.56
C PRO A 210 14.37 17.94 -10.51
N ALA A 211 13.85 19.03 -9.93
CA ALA A 211 14.46 19.58 -8.73
C ALA A 211 14.59 18.42 -7.75
N GLN A 212 15.79 18.19 -7.21
CA GLN A 212 15.99 17.10 -6.25
C GLN A 212 14.85 17.20 -5.23
N PRO A 213 13.98 16.18 -5.11
CA PRO A 213 13.23 16.05 -3.87
C PRO A 213 14.32 16.06 -2.81
N SER A 214 14.28 17.03 -1.89
CA SER A 214 15.24 17.15 -0.79
C SER A 214 15.63 15.74 -0.35
N ALA A 215 16.86 15.34 -0.64
CA ALA A 215 17.20 13.92 -0.74
C ALA A 215 16.78 13.19 0.54
N LYS A 216 15.70 12.39 0.47
CA LYS A 216 15.53 11.25 1.37
C LYS A 216 16.53 10.20 0.89
N ASN A 217 17.82 10.45 1.14
CA ASN A 217 18.88 9.52 0.77
C ASN A 217 19.00 8.45 1.87
N PRO A 218 18.96 7.14 1.52
CA PRO A 218 18.77 6.05 2.47
C PRO A 218 20.06 5.54 3.13
N GLN A 219 21.04 6.40 3.45
CA GLN A 219 22.24 5.99 4.20
C GLN A 219 22.77 7.12 5.10
N LEU A 220 22.73 6.83 6.41
CA LEU A 220 23.38 7.49 7.55
C LEU A 220 24.00 8.88 7.32
N SER A 221 23.32 9.91 7.84
CA SER A 221 23.98 11.09 8.39
C SER A 221 23.01 11.83 9.32
N THR A 222 23.33 11.76 10.60
CA THR A 222 22.76 12.50 11.72
C THR A 222 22.70 14.01 11.47
N ALA A 223 21.50 14.52 11.18
CA ALA A 223 21.11 15.91 11.42
C ALA A 223 19.63 15.92 11.83
N ASP A 224 19.44 15.89 13.15
CA ASP A 224 18.23 16.11 13.96
C ASP A 224 16.89 16.37 13.22
N ASN A 225 16.25 15.31 12.72
CA ASN A 225 14.80 15.26 12.51
C ASN A 225 14.14 14.90 13.86
N SER A 226 14.33 15.74 14.88
CA SER A 226 13.82 15.47 16.22
C SER A 226 12.29 15.58 16.23
N LEU A 227 11.61 14.48 15.96
CA LEU A 227 10.24 14.29 16.37
C LEU A 227 10.22 14.32 17.90
N SER A 228 9.52 15.29 18.48
CA SER A 228 9.33 15.34 19.91
C SER A 228 7.98 14.74 20.26
N VAL A 229 7.95 13.83 21.24
CA VAL A 229 6.71 13.29 21.77
C VAL A 229 6.52 13.81 23.19
N VAL A 230 5.34 14.37 23.45
CA VAL A 230 4.99 14.91 24.76
C VAL A 230 3.72 14.25 25.27
N LYS A 231 3.64 14.04 26.58
CA LYS A 231 2.37 13.69 27.24
C LYS A 231 1.47 14.92 27.22
N ALA A 232 0.28 14.79 26.66
CA ALA A 232 -0.67 15.89 26.55
C ALA A 232 -1.05 16.44 27.94
N GLN A 233 -1.30 17.74 27.98
CA GLN A 233 -1.66 18.53 29.15
C GLN A 233 -2.76 19.51 28.70
N PRO A 234 -3.49 20.19 29.61
CA PRO A 234 -4.55 21.10 29.21
C PRO A 234 -4.14 22.16 28.17
N LYS A 235 -2.88 22.60 28.19
CA LYS A 235 -2.32 23.54 27.19
C LYS A 235 -2.24 22.96 25.76
N HIS A 236 -2.21 21.64 25.61
CA HIS A 236 -2.14 20.94 24.31
C HIS A 236 -3.52 20.52 23.79
N LEU A 237 -4.61 20.92 24.46
CA LEU A 237 -5.96 20.48 24.12
C LEU A 237 -6.36 20.83 22.69
N ALA A 238 -5.97 22.02 22.20
CA ALA A 238 -6.29 22.47 20.85
C ALA A 238 -5.66 21.55 19.78
N ASP A 239 -4.36 21.27 19.90
CA ASP A 239 -3.63 20.39 18.99
C ASP A 239 -4.17 18.95 19.01
N ALA A 240 -4.44 18.44 20.22
CA ALA A 240 -5.03 17.11 20.38
C ALA A 240 -6.43 17.02 19.77
N ALA A 241 -7.27 18.04 19.96
CA ALA A 241 -8.62 18.08 19.41
C ALA A 241 -8.62 18.13 17.88
N GLN A 242 -7.68 18.87 17.27
CA GLN A 242 -7.54 18.92 15.83
C GLN A 242 -7.16 17.56 15.25
N LEU A 243 -6.14 16.91 15.81
CA LEU A 243 -5.73 15.58 15.37
C LEU A 243 -6.79 14.50 15.63
N PHE A 244 -7.50 14.58 16.76
CA PHE A 244 -8.58 13.65 17.09
C PHE A 244 -9.79 13.81 16.16
N ASP A 245 -10.11 15.03 15.75
CA ASP A 245 -11.16 15.25 14.76
C ASP A 245 -10.78 14.70 13.38
N LEU A 246 -9.52 14.86 12.96
CA LEU A 246 -9.00 14.25 11.73
C LEU A 246 -9.03 12.71 11.79
N TYR A 247 -8.71 12.14 12.94
CA TYR A 247 -8.88 10.70 13.20
C TYR A 247 -10.34 10.25 13.05
N ARG A 248 -11.31 10.99 13.60
CA ARG A 248 -12.74 10.69 13.43
C ARG A 248 -13.15 10.76 11.96
N GLN A 249 -12.71 11.78 11.24
CA GLN A 249 -12.97 11.94 9.81
C GLN A 249 -12.37 10.77 8.99
N PHE A 250 -11.21 10.26 9.38
CA PHE A 250 -10.62 9.06 8.76
C PHE A 250 -11.54 7.83 8.87
N TYR A 251 -12.30 7.73 9.97
CA TYR A 251 -13.35 6.72 10.17
C TYR A 251 -14.75 7.13 9.66
N ARG A 252 -14.83 8.12 8.74
CA ARG A 252 -16.04 8.61 8.06
C ARG A 252 -17.05 9.38 8.93
N GLU A 253 -16.62 9.84 10.10
CA GLU A 253 -17.42 10.77 10.90
C GLU A 253 -17.36 12.20 10.33
N SER A 254 -18.40 13.00 10.59
CA SER A 254 -18.38 14.42 10.25
C SER A 254 -17.46 15.22 11.20
N SER A 255 -16.71 16.17 10.64
CA SER A 255 -15.87 17.08 11.42
C SER A 255 -16.70 17.78 12.50
N ASN A 256 -16.22 17.70 13.74
CA ASN A 256 -16.79 18.36 14.90
C ASN A 256 -15.70 18.61 15.95
N ILE A 257 -14.91 19.67 15.71
CA ILE A 257 -13.82 20.08 16.61
C ILE A 257 -14.30 20.37 18.03
N LYS A 258 -15.52 20.92 18.20
CA LYS A 258 -16.07 21.18 19.53
C LYS A 258 -16.29 19.88 20.29
N LEU A 259 -16.88 18.87 19.65
CA LEU A 259 -17.06 17.54 20.23
C LEU A 259 -15.71 16.90 20.59
N ALA A 260 -14.72 16.96 19.69
CA ALA A 260 -13.37 16.44 19.94
C ALA A 260 -12.71 17.13 21.16
N SER A 261 -12.79 18.45 21.23
CA SER A 261 -12.26 19.24 22.35
C SER A 261 -12.98 18.91 23.67
N ASP A 262 -14.31 18.88 23.69
CA ASP A 262 -15.09 18.59 24.89
C ASP A 262 -14.85 17.16 25.39
N TYR A 263 -14.70 16.20 24.46
CA TYR A 263 -14.37 14.80 24.77
C TYR A 263 -12.99 14.68 25.41
N LEU A 264 -11.94 15.16 24.73
CA LEU A 264 -10.56 15.05 25.23
C LEU A 264 -10.36 15.83 26.54
N LYS A 265 -11.00 16.99 26.69
CA LYS A 265 -10.94 17.78 27.93
C LYS A 265 -11.43 16.98 29.13
N LYS A 266 -12.60 16.32 29.02
CA LYS A 266 -13.12 15.45 30.08
C LYS A 266 -12.17 14.31 30.43
N HIS A 267 -11.54 13.71 29.42
CA HIS A 267 -10.58 12.62 29.63
C HIS A 267 -9.30 13.08 30.33
N MET A 268 -8.80 14.28 29.99
CA MET A 268 -7.64 14.88 30.66
C MET A 268 -7.97 15.28 32.11
N GLU A 269 -9.13 15.89 32.36
CA GLU A 269 -9.56 16.33 33.69
C GLU A 269 -9.80 15.16 34.65
N ASN A 270 -10.42 14.08 34.15
CA ASN A 270 -10.69 12.88 34.94
C ASN A 270 -9.52 11.90 34.99
N ASN A 271 -8.41 12.21 34.30
CA ASN A 271 -7.25 11.34 34.15
C ASN A 271 -7.63 9.91 33.69
N SER A 272 -8.65 9.81 32.85
CA SER A 272 -9.22 8.52 32.42
C SER A 272 -8.54 7.96 31.17
N SER A 273 -7.78 8.78 30.45
CA SER A 273 -6.86 8.34 29.39
C SER A 273 -5.54 9.11 29.45
N THR A 274 -4.49 8.52 28.87
CA THR A 274 -3.20 9.16 28.64
C THR A 274 -3.03 9.39 27.15
N ILE A 275 -2.83 10.65 26.75
CA ILE A 275 -2.64 11.04 25.36
C ILE A 275 -1.18 11.46 25.15
N PHE A 276 -0.56 10.97 24.10
CA PHE A 276 0.75 11.43 23.61
C PHE A 276 0.57 12.14 22.28
N LEU A 277 1.26 13.27 22.10
CA LEU A 277 1.28 14.06 20.88
C LEU A 277 2.69 14.07 20.31
N ALA A 278 2.80 13.88 19.00
CA ALA A 278 4.04 14.01 18.26
C ALA A 278 4.07 15.36 17.54
N TYR A 279 5.19 16.07 17.68
CA TYR A 279 5.47 17.34 17.03
C TYR A 279 6.69 17.24 16.13
N THR A 280 6.61 17.86 14.96
CA THR A 280 7.76 18.13 14.10
C THR A 280 8.62 19.25 14.68
N SER A 281 9.85 19.41 14.17
CA SER A 281 10.81 20.40 14.64
C SER A 281 10.36 21.86 14.45
N ASP A 282 9.42 22.10 13.54
CA ASP A 282 8.74 23.40 13.32
C ASP A 282 7.58 23.66 14.31
N GLY A 283 7.34 22.74 15.26
CA GLY A 283 6.32 22.89 16.30
C GLY A 283 4.90 22.50 15.87
N LYS A 284 4.73 21.89 14.69
CA LYS A 284 3.42 21.40 14.23
C LYS A 284 3.08 20.05 14.86
N ALA A 285 1.88 19.91 15.42
CA ALA A 285 1.36 18.63 15.88
C ALA A 285 0.97 17.75 14.69
N VAL A 286 1.52 16.53 14.62
CA VAL A 286 1.42 15.67 13.43
C VAL A 286 0.90 14.26 13.71
N GLY A 287 0.70 13.90 14.97
CA GLY A 287 0.11 12.62 15.32
C GLY A 287 -0.18 12.50 16.80
N PHE A 288 -1.02 11.55 17.16
CA PHE A 288 -1.34 11.25 18.55
C PHE A 288 -1.57 9.77 18.77
N THR A 289 -1.43 9.36 20.03
CA THR A 289 -1.97 8.09 20.51
C THR A 289 -2.62 8.25 21.86
N GLN A 290 -3.70 7.50 22.11
CA GLN A 290 -4.48 7.56 23.34
C GLN A 290 -4.59 6.17 23.98
N LEU A 291 -4.18 6.09 25.25
CA LEU A 291 -4.17 4.87 26.06
C LEU A 291 -5.14 4.97 27.22
N TYR A 292 -5.85 3.88 27.49
CA TYR A 292 -6.73 3.72 28.63
C TYR A 292 -6.16 2.69 29.59
N ARG A 293 -6.03 3.05 30.86
CA ARG A 293 -5.57 2.11 31.89
C ARG A 293 -6.69 1.11 32.19
N SER A 294 -6.37 -0.17 32.17
CA SER A 294 -7.25 -1.26 32.57
C SER A 294 -6.50 -2.26 33.45
N TYR A 295 -7.15 -3.34 33.85
CA TYR A 295 -6.59 -4.36 34.73
C TYR A 295 -6.90 -5.75 34.19
N CYS A 296 -5.88 -6.61 34.16
CA CYS A 296 -6.06 -8.03 33.85
C CYS A 296 -6.15 -8.81 35.15
N SER A 297 -7.33 -9.36 35.45
CA SER A 297 -7.56 -10.15 36.67
C SER A 297 -6.72 -11.43 36.71
N LEU A 298 -6.44 -12.06 35.55
CA LEU A 298 -5.63 -13.28 35.48
C LEU A 298 -4.15 -13.02 35.85
N ALA A 299 -3.64 -11.86 35.48
CA ALA A 299 -2.26 -11.47 35.80
C ALA A 299 -2.14 -10.67 37.10
N ALA A 300 -3.26 -10.32 37.73
CA ALA A 300 -3.34 -9.41 38.87
C ALA A 300 -2.51 -8.12 38.69
N ALA A 301 -2.49 -7.59 37.46
CA ALA A 301 -1.63 -6.49 37.05
C ALA A 301 -2.35 -5.49 36.13
N PRO A 302 -1.92 -4.22 36.10
CA PRO A 302 -2.45 -3.25 35.16
C PRO A 302 -2.08 -3.64 33.71
N ILE A 303 -2.95 -3.27 32.78
CA ILE A 303 -2.70 -3.30 31.35
C ILE A 303 -3.09 -1.94 30.77
N PHE A 304 -2.68 -1.67 29.54
CA PHE A 304 -3.23 -0.54 28.79
C PHE A 304 -3.99 -1.03 27.57
N ILE A 305 -5.06 -0.34 27.22
CA ILE A 305 -5.74 -0.49 25.94
C ILE A 305 -5.39 0.74 25.12
N LEU A 306 -4.71 0.55 23.99
CA LEU A 306 -4.42 1.59 23.03
C LEU A 306 -5.55 1.60 22.00
N TYR A 307 -6.44 2.58 22.14
CA TYR A 307 -7.64 2.69 21.32
C TYR A 307 -7.38 3.48 20.04
N ASP A 308 -6.71 4.63 20.18
CA ASP A 308 -6.58 5.58 19.10
C ASP A 308 -5.11 5.80 18.76
N LEU A 309 -4.76 5.61 17.50
CA LEU A 309 -3.47 5.96 16.91
C LEU A 309 -3.75 6.64 15.58
N TYR A 310 -3.23 7.86 15.42
CA TYR A 310 -3.40 8.60 14.19
C TYR A 310 -2.16 9.44 13.87
N VAL A 311 -1.84 9.51 12.58
CA VAL A 311 -0.80 10.37 12.04
C VAL A 311 -1.40 11.16 10.88
N ASP A 312 -1.25 12.47 10.94
CA ASP A 312 -1.68 13.40 9.90
C ASP A 312 -1.02 13.03 8.56
N ASN A 313 -1.78 13.12 7.47
CA ASN A 313 -1.32 12.74 6.13
C ASN A 313 -0.03 13.49 5.73
N SER A 314 0.15 14.73 6.19
CA SER A 314 1.34 15.55 5.88
C SER A 314 2.63 15.06 6.55
N ALA A 315 2.54 14.10 7.49
CA ALA A 315 3.69 13.57 8.24
C ALA A 315 3.78 12.03 8.22
N ARG A 316 3.08 11.37 7.29
CA ARG A 316 3.21 9.93 7.08
C ARG A 316 4.61 9.59 6.53
N GLN A 317 5.09 8.38 6.80
CA GLN A 317 6.43 7.90 6.43
C GLN A 317 7.61 8.66 7.08
N LEU A 318 7.38 9.37 8.20
CA LEU A 318 8.43 9.97 9.04
C LEU A 318 8.68 9.20 10.34
N GLY A 319 8.12 7.99 10.50
CA GLY A 319 8.25 7.20 11.73
C GLY A 319 7.47 7.75 12.94
N VAL A 320 6.52 8.67 12.71
CA VAL A 320 5.69 9.28 13.78
C VAL A 320 4.92 8.21 14.56
N ALA A 321 4.23 7.30 13.86
CA ALA A 321 3.44 6.23 14.48
C ALA A 321 4.33 5.32 15.35
N ARG A 322 5.47 4.89 14.82
CA ARG A 322 6.48 4.11 15.55
C ARG A 322 6.96 4.83 16.81
N THR A 323 7.23 6.13 16.71
CA THR A 323 7.72 6.94 17.84
C THR A 323 6.64 7.06 18.93
N LEU A 324 5.39 7.32 18.55
CA LEU A 324 4.24 7.33 19.46
C LEU A 324 4.03 5.98 20.14
N MET A 325 4.10 4.88 19.40
CA MET A 325 3.95 3.53 19.93
C MET A 325 5.09 3.13 20.88
N ASN A 326 6.33 3.53 20.57
CA ASN A 326 7.46 3.31 21.47
C ASN A 326 7.33 4.14 22.75
N GLN A 327 6.84 5.38 22.67
CA GLN A 327 6.54 6.19 23.85
C GLN A 327 5.42 5.56 24.70
N ALA A 328 4.36 5.07 24.06
CA ALA A 328 3.27 4.32 24.70
C ALA A 328 3.80 3.07 25.44
N LYS A 329 4.69 2.31 24.80
CA LYS A 329 5.37 1.14 25.38
C LYS A 329 6.25 1.51 26.57
N ALA A 330 7.05 2.58 26.46
CA ALA A 330 7.88 3.08 27.55
C ALA A 330 7.04 3.50 28.76
N TYR A 331 5.95 4.24 28.51
CA TYR A 331 5.02 4.65 29.55
C TYR A 331 4.33 3.45 30.21
N ALA A 332 3.85 2.47 29.44
CA ALA A 332 3.24 1.27 30.00
C ALA A 332 4.20 0.51 30.93
N LYS A 333 5.48 0.38 30.53
CA LYS A 333 6.53 -0.22 31.36
C LYS A 333 6.77 0.56 32.65
N GLU A 334 6.89 1.89 32.57
CA GLU A 334 7.04 2.78 33.74
C GLU A 334 5.87 2.61 34.72
N GLN A 335 4.66 2.46 34.19
CA GLN A 335 3.42 2.25 34.93
C GLN A 335 3.23 0.81 35.43
N LYS A 336 4.24 -0.05 35.25
CA LYS A 336 4.26 -1.48 35.61
C LYS A 336 3.12 -2.29 34.97
N ALA A 337 2.67 -1.87 33.79
CA ALA A 337 1.68 -2.61 33.04
C ALA A 337 2.29 -3.86 32.41
N GLN A 338 1.54 -4.95 32.40
CA GLN A 338 2.00 -6.23 31.89
C GLN A 338 2.01 -6.26 30.35
N ARG A 339 1.03 -5.59 29.72
CA ARG A 339 0.88 -5.53 28.26
C ARG A 339 0.10 -4.30 27.81
N ILE A 340 0.14 -4.07 26.49
CA ILE A 340 -0.72 -3.12 25.78
C ILE A 340 -1.57 -3.94 24.81
N ASP A 341 -2.88 -3.85 24.94
CA ASP A 341 -3.85 -4.45 24.03
C ASP A 341 -4.32 -3.37 23.06
N LEU A 342 -4.56 -3.73 21.80
CA LEU A 342 -5.07 -2.83 20.78
C LEU A 342 -5.90 -3.61 19.79
N GLU A 343 -6.68 -2.87 19.02
CA GLU A 343 -7.52 -3.42 17.98
C GLU A 343 -7.41 -2.58 16.73
N THR A 344 -7.51 -3.22 15.57
CA THR A 344 -7.45 -2.55 14.28
C THR A 344 -8.38 -3.23 13.31
N ALA A 345 -8.82 -2.52 12.28
CA ALA A 345 -9.65 -3.10 11.25
C ALA A 345 -8.86 -4.21 10.52
N ILE A 346 -9.59 -5.26 10.11
CA ILE A 346 -9.01 -6.45 9.46
C ILE A 346 -8.28 -6.12 8.15
N ASP A 347 -8.63 -4.99 7.53
CA ASP A 347 -8.09 -4.43 6.30
C ASP A 347 -7.12 -3.26 6.55
N ASN A 348 -6.87 -2.87 7.80
CA ASN A 348 -5.86 -1.85 8.14
C ASN A 348 -4.46 -2.49 8.21
N TYR A 349 -4.01 -3.01 7.07
CA TYR A 349 -2.73 -3.70 6.92
C TYR A 349 -1.52 -2.84 7.30
N PRO A 350 -1.46 -1.51 7.04
CA PRO A 350 -0.36 -0.66 7.51
C PRO A 350 -0.21 -0.66 9.03
N ALA A 351 -1.32 -0.52 9.76
CA ALA A 351 -1.29 -0.57 11.22
C ALA A 351 -0.90 -1.97 11.71
N GLN A 352 -1.42 -3.04 11.10
CA GLN A 352 -1.06 -4.41 11.45
C GLN A 352 0.44 -4.68 11.28
N ALA A 353 1.04 -4.26 10.15
CA ALA A 353 2.46 -4.40 9.88
C ALA A 353 3.31 -3.67 10.93
N LEU A 354 2.94 -2.42 11.26
CA LEU A 354 3.59 -1.65 12.33
C LEU A 354 3.52 -2.37 13.68
N TYR A 355 2.36 -2.92 14.04
CA TYR A 355 2.17 -3.63 15.30
C TYR A 355 3.03 -4.89 15.37
N ILE A 356 3.02 -5.71 14.32
CA ILE A 356 3.83 -6.93 14.23
C ILE A 356 5.32 -6.60 14.36
N ASP A 357 5.80 -5.59 13.64
CA ASP A 357 7.19 -5.16 13.69
C ASP A 357 7.61 -4.62 15.08
N LEU A 358 6.68 -3.97 15.80
CA LEU A 358 6.90 -3.51 17.18
C LEU A 358 6.80 -4.64 18.24
N GLY A 359 6.52 -5.87 17.79
CA GLY A 359 6.44 -7.08 18.61
C GLY A 359 5.06 -7.35 19.22
N TYR A 360 4.01 -6.67 18.74
CA TYR A 360 2.64 -7.05 19.06
C TYR A 360 2.31 -8.36 18.34
N LYS A 361 1.52 -9.21 18.98
CA LYS A 361 1.08 -10.48 18.42
C LYS A 361 -0.43 -10.44 18.24
N LYS A 362 -0.88 -10.95 17.09
CA LYS A 362 -2.31 -11.16 16.83
C LYS A 362 -2.84 -12.20 17.83
N ASP A 363 -4.01 -11.92 18.40
CA ASP A 363 -4.71 -12.89 19.24
C ASP A 363 -5.34 -13.98 18.37
N GLU A 364 -5.06 -15.23 18.71
CA GLU A 364 -5.59 -16.44 18.06
C GLU A 364 -6.46 -17.27 19.02
N GLU A 365 -6.55 -16.87 20.30
CA GLU A 365 -7.18 -17.64 21.37
C GLU A 365 -8.56 -17.07 21.75
N TYR A 366 -8.77 -15.76 21.60
CA TYR A 366 -9.99 -15.08 22.01
C TYR A 366 -10.72 -14.39 20.86
N PHE A 367 -12.05 -14.51 20.84
CA PHE A 367 -12.92 -13.75 19.94
C PHE A 367 -13.30 -12.41 20.56
N LYS A 368 -13.30 -11.35 19.77
CA LYS A 368 -13.86 -10.05 20.14
C LYS A 368 -15.36 -10.00 19.81
N TYR A 369 -16.18 -9.68 20.80
CA TYR A 369 -17.61 -9.40 20.62
C TYR A 369 -17.91 -7.96 21.04
N SER A 370 -18.84 -7.31 20.35
CA SER A 370 -19.31 -5.96 20.71
C SER A 370 -20.83 -5.91 20.57
N LEU A 371 -21.50 -5.34 21.56
CA LEU A 371 -22.93 -5.05 21.55
C LEU A 371 -23.09 -3.53 21.53
N GLU A 372 -23.74 -3.01 20.50
CA GLU A 372 -24.14 -1.61 20.43
C GLU A 372 -25.27 -1.36 21.43
N LEU A 373 -25.17 -0.30 22.24
CA LEU A 373 -26.08 0.02 23.34
C LEU A 373 -26.83 1.32 23.13
#